data_AF-A0A1L9BIN1-F1
#
_entry.id   AF-A0A1L9BIN1-F1
#
_cell.length_a   1.000
_cell.length_b   1.000
_cell.length_c   1.000
_cell.angle_alpha   90.00
_cell.angle_beta   90.00
_cell.angle_gamma   90.00
#
_symmetry.space_group_name_H-M   'P 1'
#
loop_
_entity.id
_entity.type
_entity.pdbx_description
1 polymer ?
#
loop_
_entity_poly.entity_id
_entity_poly.type
_entity_poly.pdbx_seq_one_letter_code
_entity_poly.pdbx_strand_id
1 'polypeptide(L)'
;MIFNKVFYEDKKIENERLELTDKGSLYFLGPKLTLSHCTLVLKVPARSLFIEGVRFVDCTFEVKQELKNHQQWVYASLKGCRFKGSLSGCDFGHWPDYSTGAENGAIEDCDFSEARLDGCRFMGCDPRTLRFPKWPCFTILNPIRNASELRRATWPGSFGEVTVQGLEQQPRPTAAVTLFAPAMARRHETTPEALRAVIEKFDCIVY
;
A
#
# COMPACT_ATOMS: atom_id res chain seq x y z
N MET A 1 -6.61 -30.15 0.23
CA MET A 1 -7.28 -29.35 1.28
C MET A 1 -8.41 -28.60 0.60
N ILE A 2 -9.66 -28.80 1.01
CA ILE A 2 -10.81 -28.10 0.43
C ILE A 2 -10.96 -26.78 1.20
N PHE A 3 -10.95 -25.65 0.50
CA PHE A 3 -11.20 -24.36 1.12
C PHE A 3 -12.68 -24.01 1.02
N ASN A 4 -13.22 -23.42 2.09
CA ASN A 4 -14.53 -22.77 2.04
C ASN A 4 -14.41 -21.50 1.20
N LYS A 5 -15.41 -21.20 0.36
CA LYS A 5 -15.44 -19.97 -0.42
C LYS A 5 -16.51 -19.06 0.13
N VAL A 6 -16.15 -17.83 0.45
CA VAL A 6 -17.04 -16.81 1.01
C VAL A 6 -17.10 -15.64 0.04
N PHE A 7 -18.29 -15.33 -0.47
CA PHE A 7 -18.49 -14.30 -1.49
C PHE A 7 -19.26 -13.11 -0.92
N TYR A 8 -18.74 -11.92 -1.21
CA TYR A 8 -19.41 -10.64 -1.01
C TYR A 8 -19.42 -9.92 -2.36
N GLU A 9 -20.57 -9.85 -3.01
CA GLU A 9 -20.76 -9.21 -4.31
C GLU A 9 -22.21 -8.71 -4.43
N ASP A 10 -22.47 -7.83 -5.39
CA ASP A 10 -23.82 -7.34 -5.74
C ASP A 10 -24.64 -6.77 -4.57
N LYS A 11 -23.98 -6.12 -3.60
CA LYS A 11 -24.65 -5.55 -2.42
C LYS A 11 -23.94 -4.35 -1.82
N LYS A 12 -24.66 -3.65 -0.95
CA LYS A 12 -24.12 -2.61 -0.07
C LYS A 12 -24.07 -3.14 1.36
N ILE A 13 -22.97 -2.88 2.04
CA ILE A 13 -22.79 -3.21 3.46
C ILE A 13 -22.38 -1.92 4.17
N GLU A 14 -23.05 -1.59 5.25
CA GLU A 14 -22.82 -0.32 5.94
C GLU A 14 -22.76 -0.54 7.45
N ASN A 15 -21.81 0.13 8.12
CA ASN A 15 -21.64 0.11 9.59
C ASN A 15 -21.40 -1.30 10.18
N GLU A 16 -20.84 -2.20 9.39
CA GLU A 16 -20.60 -3.59 9.81
C GLU A 16 -19.13 -3.85 10.17
N ARG A 17 -18.93 -4.87 11.00
CA ARG A 17 -17.60 -5.46 11.25
C ARG A 17 -17.47 -6.80 10.54
N LEU A 18 -16.65 -6.86 9.49
CA LEU A 18 -16.39 -8.07 8.72
C LEU A 18 -15.09 -8.71 9.21
N GLU A 19 -15.20 -9.92 9.76
CA GLU A 19 -14.04 -10.69 10.23
C GLU A 19 -13.60 -11.70 9.17
N LEU A 20 -12.55 -11.36 8.41
CA LEU A 20 -11.93 -12.25 7.42
C LEU A 20 -10.76 -12.98 8.09
N THR A 21 -11.10 -13.95 8.94
CA THR A 21 -10.14 -14.56 9.88
C THR A 21 -10.04 -16.08 9.78
N ASP A 22 -10.95 -16.74 9.07
CA ASP A 22 -10.90 -18.19 8.90
C ASP A 22 -9.80 -18.58 7.90
N LYS A 23 -8.79 -19.31 8.37
CA LYS A 23 -7.67 -19.79 7.55
C LYS A 23 -8.07 -20.89 6.58
N GLY A 24 -9.22 -21.54 6.80
CA GLY A 24 -9.83 -22.51 5.89
C GLY A 24 -10.63 -21.87 4.76
N SER A 25 -10.75 -20.55 4.72
CA SER A 25 -11.59 -19.82 3.77
C SER A 25 -10.80 -19.05 2.72
N LEU A 26 -11.40 -18.90 1.54
CA LEU A 26 -11.07 -17.93 0.51
C LEU A 26 -12.18 -16.88 0.47
N TYR A 27 -11.83 -15.63 0.71
CA TYR A 27 -12.74 -14.51 0.76
C TYR A 27 -12.69 -13.73 -0.54
N PHE A 28 -13.83 -13.61 -1.21
CA PHE A 28 -14.00 -12.86 -2.45
C PHE A 28 -14.82 -11.62 -2.17
N LEU A 29 -14.18 -10.45 -2.22
CA LEU A 29 -14.82 -9.15 -2.26
C LEU A 29 -14.89 -8.75 -3.73
N GLY A 30 -16.07 -8.91 -4.33
CA GLY A 30 -16.26 -8.90 -5.77
C GLY A 30 -17.00 -7.67 -6.32
N PRO A 31 -17.29 -7.68 -7.63
CA PRO A 31 -17.89 -6.55 -8.32
C PRO A 31 -19.21 -6.09 -7.70
N LYS A 32 -19.50 -4.79 -7.85
CA LYS A 32 -20.72 -4.13 -7.35
C LYS A 32 -20.90 -4.24 -5.83
N LEU A 33 -19.88 -4.66 -5.09
CA LEU A 33 -19.82 -4.54 -3.65
C LEU A 33 -19.45 -3.10 -3.27
N THR A 34 -20.25 -2.48 -2.41
CA THR A 34 -19.87 -1.23 -1.72
C THR A 34 -19.88 -1.47 -0.22
N LEU A 35 -18.78 -1.15 0.45
CA LEU A 35 -18.73 -1.09 1.90
C LEU A 35 -18.56 0.35 2.34
N SER A 36 -19.40 0.80 3.28
CA SER A 36 -19.35 2.16 3.82
C SER A 36 -19.29 2.12 5.33
N HIS A 37 -18.36 2.85 5.96
CA HIS A 37 -18.22 2.89 7.43
C HIS A 37 -18.02 1.52 8.08
N CYS A 38 -17.48 0.55 7.32
CA CYS A 38 -17.26 -0.81 7.79
C CYS A 38 -15.86 -0.96 8.41
N THR A 39 -15.72 -1.91 9.33
CA THR A 39 -14.41 -2.38 9.79
C THR A 39 -14.13 -3.77 9.22
N LEU A 40 -13.03 -3.92 8.48
CA LEU A 40 -12.57 -5.19 7.94
C LEU A 40 -11.36 -5.69 8.72
N VAL A 41 -11.50 -6.83 9.39
CA VAL A 41 -10.41 -7.48 10.11
C VAL A 41 -9.77 -8.52 9.21
N LEU A 42 -8.52 -8.27 8.80
CA LEU A 42 -7.80 -9.14 7.87
C LEU A 42 -6.80 -10.00 8.67
N LYS A 43 -7.15 -11.27 8.88
CA LYS A 43 -6.29 -12.27 9.57
C LYS A 43 -6.13 -13.54 8.75
N VAL A 44 -5.96 -13.37 7.44
CA VAL A 44 -5.70 -14.43 6.47
C VAL A 44 -4.49 -14.07 5.60
N PRO A 45 -3.80 -15.05 5.00
CA PRO A 45 -2.74 -14.73 4.05
C PRO A 45 -3.28 -14.04 2.80
N ALA A 46 -2.44 -13.25 2.12
CA ALA A 46 -2.82 -12.52 0.91
C ALA A 46 -3.47 -13.39 -0.19
N ARG A 47 -3.09 -14.67 -0.28
CA ARG A 47 -3.66 -15.65 -1.23
C ARG A 47 -5.10 -16.09 -0.93
N SER A 48 -5.60 -15.76 0.27
CA SER A 48 -6.95 -16.12 0.74
C SER A 48 -7.91 -14.92 0.69
N LEU A 49 -7.44 -13.76 0.26
CA LEU A 49 -8.24 -12.56 0.06
C LEU A 49 -8.22 -12.25 -1.44
N PHE A 50 -9.39 -12.00 -2.01
CA PHE A 50 -9.57 -11.60 -3.39
C PHE A 50 -10.38 -10.31 -3.41
N ILE A 51 -9.85 -9.28 -4.07
CA ILE A 51 -10.50 -7.98 -4.21
C ILE A 51 -10.60 -7.65 -5.69
N GLU A 52 -11.81 -7.38 -6.17
CA GLU A 52 -12.05 -7.05 -7.57
C GLU A 52 -13.29 -6.17 -7.72
N GLY A 53 -13.13 -4.95 -8.24
CA GLY A 53 -14.26 -4.06 -8.55
C GLY A 53 -15.06 -3.61 -7.31
N VAL A 54 -14.40 -3.52 -6.15
CA VAL A 54 -15.03 -3.15 -4.87
C VAL A 54 -14.85 -1.67 -4.58
N ARG A 55 -15.87 -1.05 -3.99
CA ARG A 55 -15.80 0.31 -3.46
C ARG A 55 -15.80 0.28 -1.94
N PHE A 56 -14.78 0.88 -1.33
CA PHE A 56 -14.69 1.09 0.11
C PHE A 56 -14.75 2.60 0.38
N VAL A 57 -15.68 3.00 1.24
CA VAL A 57 -15.90 4.39 1.64
C VAL A 57 -15.83 4.46 3.16
N ASP A 58 -14.94 5.29 3.70
CA ASP A 58 -14.80 5.53 5.15
C ASP A 58 -14.62 4.23 5.97
N CYS A 59 -13.99 3.22 5.39
CA CYS A 59 -13.78 1.92 6.02
C CYS A 59 -12.47 1.88 6.83
N THR A 60 -12.41 1.03 7.86
CA THR A 60 -11.17 0.73 8.59
C THR A 60 -10.71 -0.69 8.29
N PHE A 61 -9.47 -0.85 7.83
CA PHE A 61 -8.80 -2.13 7.66
C PHE A 61 -7.88 -2.40 8.85
N GLU A 62 -8.22 -3.42 9.64
CA GLU A 62 -7.39 -3.95 10.72
C GLU A 62 -6.58 -5.17 10.21
N VAL A 63 -5.37 -4.93 9.74
CA VAL A 63 -4.46 -5.98 9.24
C VAL A 63 -3.77 -6.68 10.40
N LYS A 64 -4.39 -7.76 10.90
CA LYS A 64 -3.88 -8.57 12.03
C LYS A 64 -2.83 -9.60 11.60
N GLN A 65 -2.77 -9.92 10.31
CA GLN A 65 -1.71 -10.72 9.70
C GLN A 65 -1.13 -9.93 8.53
N GLU A 66 0.20 -9.81 8.45
CA GLU A 66 0.86 -9.04 7.40
C GLU A 66 0.40 -9.47 6.00
N LEU A 67 -0.09 -8.50 5.22
CA LEU A 67 -0.41 -8.70 3.80
C LEU A 67 0.82 -8.40 2.96
N LYS A 68 1.34 -9.43 2.30
CA LYS A 68 2.52 -9.34 1.42
C LYS A 68 2.10 -9.46 -0.03
N ASN A 69 2.57 -8.54 -0.87
CA ASN A 69 2.40 -8.56 -2.32
C ASN A 69 0.94 -8.75 -2.77
N HIS A 70 -0.02 -8.20 -2.01
CA HIS A 70 -1.43 -8.28 -2.34
C HIS A 70 -1.77 -7.17 -3.33
N GLN A 71 -1.59 -7.42 -4.63
CA GLN A 71 -1.75 -6.40 -5.67
C GLN A 71 -3.20 -6.04 -5.98
N GLN A 72 -4.16 -6.78 -5.45
CA GLN A 72 -5.56 -6.61 -5.80
C GLN A 72 -6.19 -5.32 -5.26
N TRP A 73 -5.47 -4.56 -4.44
CA TRP A 73 -5.87 -3.20 -4.09
C TRP A 73 -5.95 -2.26 -5.31
N VAL A 74 -5.22 -2.52 -6.40
CA VAL A 74 -5.32 -1.75 -7.65
C VAL A 74 -6.64 -1.98 -8.40
N TYR A 75 -7.44 -2.96 -7.99
CA TYR A 75 -8.78 -3.20 -8.52
C TYR A 75 -9.89 -2.59 -7.64
N ALA A 76 -9.52 -1.92 -6.55
CA ALA A 76 -10.44 -1.34 -5.59
C ALA A 76 -10.44 0.19 -5.66
N SER A 77 -11.62 0.76 -5.41
CA SER A 77 -11.77 2.19 -5.13
C SER A 77 -11.80 2.38 -3.61
N LEU A 78 -10.82 3.12 -3.10
CA LEU A 78 -10.63 3.40 -1.67
C LEU A 78 -10.81 4.91 -1.44
N LYS A 79 -11.82 5.30 -0.67
CA LYS A 79 -12.03 6.70 -0.29
C LYS A 79 -12.19 6.82 1.22
N GLY A 80 -11.47 7.74 1.85
CA GLY A 80 -11.61 8.01 3.29
C GLY A 80 -11.20 6.83 4.19
N CYS A 81 -10.53 5.81 3.65
CA CYS A 81 -10.28 4.57 4.37
C CYS A 81 -9.06 4.68 5.29
N ARG A 82 -9.09 3.98 6.42
CA ARG A 82 -7.98 3.89 7.38
C ARG A 82 -7.36 2.50 7.37
N PHE A 83 -6.03 2.43 7.36
CA PHE A 83 -5.27 1.18 7.42
C PHE A 83 -4.48 1.10 8.72
N LYS A 84 -4.58 -0.05 9.39
CA LYS A 84 -3.82 -0.39 10.61
C LYS A 84 -3.11 -1.72 10.40
N GLY A 85 -1.90 -1.86 10.92
CA GLY A 85 -1.13 -3.10 10.85
C GLY A 85 -0.08 -3.10 9.74
N SER A 86 0.40 -4.27 9.31
CA SER A 86 1.55 -4.38 8.40
C SER A 86 1.16 -4.74 6.98
N LEU A 87 1.64 -3.97 6.00
CA LEU A 87 1.51 -4.26 4.57
C LEU A 87 2.87 -4.12 3.91
N SER A 88 3.24 -5.08 3.07
CA SER A 88 4.52 -5.07 2.37
C SER A 88 4.33 -5.39 0.90
N GLY A 89 4.95 -4.62 0.01
CA GLY A 89 4.89 -4.83 -1.44
C GLY A 89 3.50 -4.69 -2.05
N CYS A 90 2.57 -3.98 -1.41
CA CYS A 90 1.21 -3.79 -1.91
C CYS A 90 1.10 -2.49 -2.72
N ASP A 91 0.41 -2.54 -3.85
CA ASP A 91 0.18 -1.38 -4.71
C ASP A 91 -1.27 -0.92 -4.67
N PHE A 92 -1.51 0.38 -4.56
CA PHE A 92 -2.84 0.98 -4.42
C PHE A 92 -3.11 2.00 -5.53
N GLY A 93 -4.38 2.24 -5.83
CA GLY A 93 -4.80 3.35 -6.70
C GLY A 93 -4.91 2.96 -8.17
N HIS A 94 -4.93 3.99 -9.03
CA HIS A 94 -5.23 3.85 -10.46
C HIS A 94 -3.99 3.41 -11.25
N TRP A 95 -4.03 2.22 -11.84
CA TRP A 95 -2.92 1.68 -12.64
C TRP A 95 -3.43 0.94 -13.90
N PRO A 96 -3.89 1.67 -14.93
CA PRO A 96 -4.57 1.09 -16.09
C PRO A 96 -3.68 0.15 -16.91
N ASP A 97 -2.36 0.38 -16.93
CA ASP A 97 -1.39 -0.45 -17.66
C ASP A 97 -1.01 -1.75 -16.93
N TYR A 98 -1.55 -2.01 -15.73
CA TYR A 98 -1.22 -3.22 -14.95
C TYR A 98 -1.92 -4.47 -15.51
N SER A 99 -3.25 -4.40 -15.65
CA SER A 99 -4.11 -5.48 -16.12
C SER A 99 -5.54 -4.96 -16.27
N THR A 100 -6.39 -5.71 -16.99
CA THR A 100 -7.82 -5.41 -17.09
C THR A 100 -8.46 -5.30 -15.70
N GLY A 101 -9.25 -4.24 -15.49
CA GLY A 101 -9.92 -3.95 -14.24
C GLY A 101 -9.15 -2.95 -13.36
N ALA A 102 -7.83 -2.83 -13.52
CA ALA A 102 -6.99 -1.93 -12.73
C ALA A 102 -7.21 -0.45 -13.07
N GLU A 103 -7.83 -0.16 -14.22
CA GLU A 103 -8.33 1.17 -14.56
C GLU A 103 -9.43 1.66 -13.60
N ASN A 104 -10.08 0.76 -12.87
CA ASN A 104 -11.11 1.11 -11.88
C ASN A 104 -10.52 1.34 -10.48
N GLY A 105 -9.23 1.07 -10.29
CA GLY A 105 -8.50 1.37 -9.07
C GLY A 105 -8.52 2.87 -8.77
N ALA A 106 -8.71 3.22 -7.51
CA ALA A 106 -8.64 4.60 -7.05
C ALA A 106 -8.26 4.66 -5.58
N ILE A 107 -7.54 5.70 -5.17
CA ILE A 107 -7.26 5.98 -3.77
C ILE A 107 -7.29 7.48 -3.51
N GLU A 108 -8.06 7.88 -2.50
CA GLU A 108 -8.25 9.29 -2.11
C GLU A 108 -8.54 9.36 -0.61
N ASP A 109 -8.04 10.41 0.07
CA ASP A 109 -8.35 10.73 1.46
C ASP A 109 -8.09 9.58 2.48
N CYS A 110 -7.16 8.68 2.17
CA CYS A 110 -6.88 7.50 3.01
C CYS A 110 -5.79 7.74 4.05
N ASP A 111 -5.94 7.12 5.22
CA ASP A 111 -5.04 7.26 6.38
C ASP A 111 -4.27 5.96 6.65
N PHE A 112 -2.95 6.00 6.48
CA PHE A 112 -1.99 4.94 6.76
C PHE A 112 -1.11 5.23 7.98
N SER A 113 -1.43 6.23 8.79
CA SER A 113 -0.60 6.65 9.95
C SER A 113 -0.40 5.57 11.00
N GLU A 114 -1.33 4.61 11.09
CA GLU A 114 -1.28 3.45 11.99
C GLU A 114 -0.81 2.16 11.27
N ALA A 115 -0.37 2.28 10.02
CA ALA A 115 0.16 1.18 9.24
C ALA A 115 1.70 1.17 9.27
N ARG A 116 2.28 -0.02 9.15
CA ARG A 116 3.69 -0.20 8.77
C ARG A 116 3.72 -0.62 7.32
N LEU A 117 4.31 0.21 6.47
CA LEU A 117 4.39 -0.02 5.03
C LEU A 117 5.84 -0.28 4.62
N ASP A 118 6.07 -1.30 3.80
CA ASP A 118 7.40 -1.61 3.25
C ASP A 118 7.33 -1.98 1.76
N GLY A 119 7.83 -1.12 0.89
CA GLY A 119 7.77 -1.33 -0.56
C GLY A 119 6.36 -1.18 -1.13
N CYS A 120 5.49 -0.41 -0.48
CA CYS A 120 4.14 -0.16 -0.98
C CYS A 120 4.13 1.03 -1.94
N ARG A 121 3.39 0.93 -3.05
CA ARG A 121 3.27 2.01 -4.04
C ARG A 121 1.85 2.55 -4.12
N PHE A 122 1.76 3.83 -4.43
CA PHE A 122 0.51 4.55 -4.62
C PHE A 122 0.49 5.10 -6.04
N MET A 123 -0.49 4.67 -6.81
CA MET A 123 -0.55 4.81 -8.27
C MET A 123 -1.66 5.79 -8.65
N GLY A 124 -1.38 6.66 -9.62
CA GLY A 124 -2.37 7.50 -10.30
C GLY A 124 -3.24 8.36 -9.36
N CYS A 125 -2.68 8.82 -8.25
CA CYS A 125 -3.40 9.60 -7.22
C CYS A 125 -2.66 10.89 -6.86
N ASP A 126 -3.35 11.80 -6.17
CA ASP A 126 -2.71 12.95 -5.51
C ASP A 126 -2.23 12.52 -4.11
N PRO A 127 -0.91 12.37 -3.89
CA PRO A 127 -0.40 11.88 -2.61
C PRO A 127 -0.62 12.85 -1.46
N ARG A 128 -1.00 14.11 -1.73
CA ARG A 128 -1.33 15.11 -0.68
C ARG A 128 -2.64 14.79 0.03
N THR A 129 -3.50 14.00 -0.59
CA THR A 129 -4.75 13.51 0.03
C THR A 129 -4.49 12.34 0.99
N LEU A 130 -3.31 11.72 0.93
CA LEU A 130 -2.98 10.54 1.72
C LEU A 130 -2.21 10.94 2.97
N ARG A 131 -2.52 10.27 4.09
CA ARG A 131 -1.75 10.40 5.32
C ARG A 131 -0.82 9.20 5.48
N PHE A 132 0.45 9.39 5.15
CA PHE A 132 1.47 8.34 5.24
C PHE A 132 1.91 8.06 6.69
N PRO A 133 2.43 6.85 6.97
CA PRO A 133 3.05 6.55 8.25
C PRO A 133 4.31 7.38 8.48
N LYS A 134 4.51 7.76 9.74
CA LYS A 134 5.73 8.44 10.19
C LYS A 134 6.88 7.45 10.37
N TRP A 135 8.04 8.00 10.70
CA TRP A 135 9.25 7.28 11.08
C TRP A 135 8.91 6.17 12.08
N PRO A 136 9.38 4.93 11.85
CA PRO A 136 10.46 4.54 10.93
C PRO A 136 10.02 4.15 9.51
N CYS A 137 8.80 4.47 9.10
CA CYS A 137 8.46 4.50 7.67
C CYS A 137 8.87 5.85 7.06
N PHE A 138 9.11 5.85 5.76
CA PHE A 138 9.29 7.08 4.98
C PHE A 138 8.75 6.87 3.58
N THR A 139 8.27 7.94 2.96
CA THR A 139 7.62 7.90 1.65
C THR A 139 8.30 8.86 0.70
N ILE A 140 8.81 8.32 -0.41
CA ILE A 140 9.35 9.11 -1.52
C ILE A 140 8.17 9.53 -2.40
N LEU A 141 7.92 10.84 -2.47
CA LEU A 141 6.89 11.44 -3.31
C LEU A 141 7.42 11.63 -4.73
N ASN A 142 6.57 11.38 -5.73
CA ASN A 142 6.88 11.50 -7.16
C ASN A 142 8.27 10.93 -7.51
N PRO A 143 8.53 9.64 -7.20
CA PRO A 143 9.87 9.05 -7.24
C PRO A 143 10.56 9.23 -8.60
N ILE A 144 9.83 9.08 -9.71
CA ILE A 144 10.37 9.23 -11.06
C ILE A 144 10.85 10.67 -11.30
N ARG A 145 10.05 11.66 -10.87
CA ARG A 145 10.37 13.09 -11.03
C ARG A 145 11.60 13.49 -10.20
N ASN A 146 11.70 12.95 -8.98
CA ASN A 146 12.76 13.31 -8.03
C ASN A 146 14.00 12.39 -8.14
N ALA A 147 13.99 11.38 -9.03
CA ALA A 147 15.07 10.42 -9.17
C ALA A 147 16.44 11.07 -9.42
N SER A 148 16.49 12.07 -10.32
CA SER A 148 17.73 12.79 -10.65
C SER A 148 18.37 13.46 -9.43
N GLU A 149 17.55 14.13 -8.61
CA GLU A 149 18.00 14.81 -7.40
C GLU A 149 18.47 13.80 -6.35
N LEU A 150 17.66 12.78 -6.08
CA LEU A 150 17.97 11.75 -5.09
C LEU A 150 19.26 10.99 -5.45
N ARG A 151 19.52 10.73 -6.73
CA ARG A 151 20.76 10.06 -7.18
C ARG A 151 22.04 10.84 -6.95
N ARG A 152 21.97 12.16 -6.78
CA ARG A 152 23.15 12.99 -6.53
C ARG A 152 23.63 12.93 -5.08
N ALA A 153 22.80 12.44 -4.16
CA ALA A 153 23.20 12.26 -2.78
C ALA A 153 24.05 10.99 -2.58
N THR A 154 24.92 11.07 -1.58
CA THR A 154 25.61 9.89 -1.04
C THR A 154 24.68 9.19 -0.06
N TRP A 155 24.11 8.07 -0.50
CA TRP A 155 23.30 7.19 0.34
C TRP A 155 24.19 6.21 1.10
N PRO A 156 23.80 5.79 2.31
CA PRO A 156 24.60 4.85 3.08
C PRO A 156 24.38 3.41 2.61
N GLY A 157 25.44 2.61 2.66
CA GLY A 157 25.42 1.23 2.16
C GLY A 157 25.05 1.16 0.69
N SER A 158 24.35 0.09 0.28
CA SER A 158 23.93 -0.11 -1.12
C SER A 158 22.58 0.52 -1.48
N PHE A 159 21.98 1.34 -0.59
CA PHE A 159 20.62 1.87 -0.79
C PHE A 159 20.52 2.76 -2.04
N GLY A 160 21.53 3.60 -2.27
CA GLY A 160 21.58 4.48 -3.45
C GLY A 160 21.61 3.69 -4.75
N GLU A 161 22.47 2.67 -4.81
CA GLU A 161 22.69 1.86 -6.01
C GLU A 161 21.52 0.92 -6.33
N VAL A 162 20.89 0.34 -5.31
CA VAL A 162 19.84 -0.67 -5.52
C VAL A 162 18.44 -0.05 -5.54
N THR A 163 18.14 0.86 -4.62
CA THR A 163 16.79 1.43 -4.49
C THR A 163 16.65 2.74 -5.26
N VAL A 164 17.58 3.68 -5.08
CA VAL A 164 17.46 5.03 -5.67
C VAL A 164 17.70 5.02 -7.17
N GLN A 165 18.64 4.20 -7.67
CA GLN A 165 18.81 4.03 -9.12
C GLN A 165 17.57 3.41 -9.78
N GLY A 166 16.82 2.54 -9.09
CA GLY A 166 15.60 1.94 -9.64
C GLY A 166 14.38 2.87 -9.73
N LEU A 167 14.44 4.12 -9.22
CA LEU A 167 13.27 4.99 -9.14
C LEU A 167 12.72 5.43 -10.51
N GLU A 168 13.57 5.63 -11.53
CA GLU A 168 13.11 6.00 -12.88
C GLU A 168 12.42 4.85 -13.61
N GLN A 169 12.66 3.61 -13.16
CA GLN A 169 12.09 2.38 -13.75
C GLN A 169 10.73 2.03 -13.13
N GLN A 170 10.26 2.82 -12.17
CA GLN A 170 8.93 2.62 -11.61
C GLN A 170 7.86 2.83 -12.70
N PRO A 171 6.70 2.16 -12.60
CA PRO A 171 5.60 2.41 -13.52
C PRO A 171 5.21 3.89 -13.49
N ARG A 172 4.94 4.48 -14.66
CA ARG A 172 4.66 5.92 -14.81
C ARG A 172 3.62 6.49 -13.83
N PRO A 173 2.53 5.78 -13.47
CA PRO A 173 1.56 6.30 -12.52
C PRO A 173 2.06 6.37 -11.07
N THR A 174 3.27 5.91 -10.74
CA THR A 174 3.76 5.89 -9.35
C THR A 174 3.87 7.30 -8.77
N ALA A 175 2.92 7.66 -7.91
CA ALA A 175 2.85 8.96 -7.25
C ALA A 175 3.62 8.97 -5.92
N ALA A 176 3.71 7.82 -5.24
CA ALA A 176 4.50 7.67 -4.02
C ALA A 176 4.94 6.23 -3.77
N VAL A 177 6.07 6.06 -3.08
CA VAL A 177 6.57 4.75 -2.61
C VAL A 177 6.93 4.86 -1.14
N THR A 178 6.32 4.02 -0.31
CA THR A 178 6.61 3.97 1.13
C THR A 178 7.50 2.78 1.47
N LEU A 179 8.56 3.04 2.23
CA LEU A 179 9.58 2.10 2.64
C LEU A 179 9.69 2.06 4.17
N PHE A 180 10.15 0.93 4.69
CA PHE A 180 10.39 0.76 6.13
C PHE A 180 11.90 0.75 6.42
N ALA A 181 12.40 1.78 7.09
CA ALA A 181 13.84 1.97 7.28
C ALA A 181 14.56 0.76 7.92
N PRO A 182 14.02 0.06 8.94
CA PRO A 182 14.67 -1.14 9.47
C PRO A 182 14.77 -2.31 8.48
N ALA A 183 13.81 -2.43 7.55
CA ALA A 183 13.92 -3.43 6.48
C ALA A 183 14.96 -3.01 5.44
N MET A 184 14.99 -1.73 5.06
CA MET A 184 15.99 -1.20 4.12
C MET A 184 17.40 -1.31 4.70
N ALA A 185 17.60 -0.92 5.96
CA ALA A 185 18.88 -0.99 6.65
C ALA A 185 19.49 -2.40 6.61
N ARG A 186 18.68 -3.43 6.87
CA ARG A 186 19.11 -4.84 6.77
C ARG A 186 19.46 -5.26 5.34
N ARG A 187 18.68 -4.82 4.34
CA ARG A 187 18.90 -5.19 2.92
C ARG A 187 20.13 -4.50 2.32
N HIS A 188 20.48 -3.34 2.84
CA HIS A 188 21.50 -2.46 2.25
C HIS A 188 22.74 -2.30 3.13
N GLU A 189 22.91 -3.16 4.13
CA GLU A 189 24.08 -3.17 5.01
C GLU A 189 24.36 -1.79 5.64
N THR A 190 23.30 -1.17 6.15
CA THR A 190 23.34 0.16 6.77
C THR A 190 22.48 0.20 8.04
N THR A 191 22.25 1.39 8.61
CA THR A 191 21.40 1.61 9.77
C THR A 191 20.20 2.51 9.44
N PRO A 192 19.07 2.38 10.17
CA PRO A 192 17.95 3.31 10.02
C PRO A 192 18.38 4.77 10.22
N GLU A 193 19.25 5.06 11.17
CA GLU A 193 19.71 6.41 11.50
C GLU A 193 20.55 7.01 10.37
N ALA A 194 21.40 6.21 9.71
CA ALA A 194 22.16 6.66 8.55
C ALA A 194 21.24 6.99 7.37
N LEU A 195 20.21 6.16 7.13
CA LEU A 195 19.19 6.46 6.12
C LEU A 195 18.45 7.75 6.45
N ARG A 196 18.02 7.90 7.71
CA ARG A 196 17.31 9.10 8.19
C ARG A 196 18.11 10.36 7.95
N ALA A 197 19.40 10.37 8.29
CA ALA A 197 20.27 11.53 8.10
C ALA A 197 20.37 12.01 6.64
N VAL A 198 20.13 11.14 5.66
CA VAL A 198 20.04 11.52 4.24
C VAL A 198 18.63 11.94 3.88
N ILE A 199 17.62 11.19 4.33
CA ILE A 199 16.19 11.45 4.08
C ILE A 199 15.78 12.86 4.52
N GLU A 200 16.22 13.31 5.70
CA GLU A 200 15.84 14.61 6.28
C GLU A 200 16.28 15.81 5.43
N LYS A 201 17.14 15.60 4.42
CA LYS A 201 17.64 16.64 3.52
C LYS A 201 16.74 16.90 2.31
N PHE A 202 15.68 16.11 2.12
CA PHE A 202 14.85 16.15 0.92
C PHE A 202 13.38 16.46 1.22
N ASP A 203 12.87 17.55 0.65
CA ASP A 203 11.46 17.92 0.76
C ASP A 203 10.51 16.92 0.07
N CYS A 204 11.04 16.13 -0.88
CA CYS A 204 10.26 15.10 -1.57
C CYS A 204 10.11 13.80 -0.77
N ILE A 205 10.66 13.72 0.44
CA ILE A 205 10.52 12.55 1.31
C ILE A 205 9.79 12.95 2.59
N VAL A 206 8.66 12.30 2.85
CA VAL A 206 7.90 12.47 4.11
C VAL A 206 8.20 11.31 5.06
N TYR A 207 8.26 11.61 6.36
CA TYR A 207 8.61 10.68 7.43
C TYR A 207 8.08 11.20 8.78
#